data_AF-A0ABC8TYQ2-F1
#
_entry.id   AF-A0ABC8TYQ2-F1
#
_cell.length_a   1.000
_cell.length_b   1.000
_cell.length_c   1.000
_cell.angle_alpha   90.00
_cell.angle_beta   90.00
_cell.angle_gamma   90.00
#
_symmetry.space_group_name_H-M   'P 1'
#
loop_
_entity.id
_entity.type
_entity.pdbx_description
1 polymer ?
#
loop_
_entity_poly.entity_id
_entity_poly.type
_entity_poly.pdbx_seq_one_letter_code
_entity_poly.pdbx_strand_id
1 'polypeptide(L)'
;MDMGYEYVDQNLNNDIIEVDNDDDDGDDNNNNDDDDDDDEAEQITQEDAWAVISAYFEEKGLVRQQLDSFDEFIQNTMQEIVDESADIEIRPESQHNPGRNSDFAETIYRISFGQIYLSKPMMTESDGETASLFPKAARMRNLTYSSPLYVDVTKRVIKKGYDCEEVTETQDFSKVFIGKVPIMLRSSYCTLYHSSENDLTEVGECPYDQGGYFIINGSEKVLIAQEKMSTNHVYVFKKRQPNKYAYVAEVRSVSESQNKSPSGMFVRMLARTSAKGVIDIFFCRCQFYSLARHSTNMNITRVFLLIAKWGSSGQYIRATLPYIRTEIPIVIVFRALGFVADKDILEHICYDFRDTQMMELLRPSLEEAFVIQNQQVALDYIGKRGSTIGVTRDKRIKYAKEIIQREMLPHVGTGEYCETKKAYYFGYVVPLINYSSDITADSFFLRDVTVCCFTRYIIHRLLLCTLDRRPEDDRDHYANKRLDVAGSLLGGLFRMLFRKLTRDVRSYVQKCVDNGKDVNLQFAIKAKTITSGLKYSLATGNWGQANAAGTRAGVSQVLNRLTYASTLSHLRRLNSPIGREGKLAKPRQLHNSHWGMMCPAEHQKDK
;
A
#
# COMPACT_ATOMS: atom_id res chain seq x y z
N MET A 1 -20.73 45.00 -20.96
CA MET A 1 -19.37 45.26 -21.44
C MET A 1 -18.74 43.91 -21.65
N ASP A 2 -19.06 43.35 -22.82
CA ASP A 2 -18.55 42.09 -23.32
C ASP A 2 -17.14 42.31 -23.90
N MET A 3 -16.21 41.43 -23.53
CA MET A 3 -14.99 41.10 -24.28
C MET A 3 -14.83 39.58 -24.07
N GLY A 4 -14.90 38.71 -25.07
CA GLY A 4 -14.31 38.79 -26.40
C GLY A 4 -13.02 37.95 -26.38
N TYR A 5 -13.15 36.63 -26.51
CA TYR A 5 -12.03 35.72 -26.79
C TYR A 5 -12.36 34.94 -28.05
N GLU A 6 -11.72 35.31 -29.16
CA GLU A 6 -11.65 34.52 -30.39
C GLU A 6 -10.68 33.35 -30.19
N TYR A 7 -11.09 32.15 -30.60
CA TYR A 7 -10.18 31.08 -30.99
C TYR A 7 -10.55 30.68 -32.42
N VAL A 8 -9.58 30.84 -33.31
CA VAL A 8 -9.58 30.34 -34.68
C VAL A 8 -9.02 28.92 -34.64
N ASP A 9 -9.78 27.94 -35.09
CA ASP A 9 -9.22 26.81 -35.84
C ASP A 9 -10.27 26.35 -36.87
N GLN A 10 -9.90 26.53 -38.13
CA GLN A 10 -10.64 26.10 -39.30
C GLN A 10 -10.25 24.65 -39.61
N ASN A 11 -11.25 23.78 -39.74
CA ASN A 11 -11.38 22.73 -40.75
C ASN A 11 -12.11 21.52 -40.17
N LEU A 12 -13.39 21.42 -40.51
CA LEU A 12 -14.11 20.17 -40.79
C LEU A 12 -15.38 20.60 -41.53
N ASN A 13 -15.32 20.56 -42.85
CA ASN A 13 -16.46 20.78 -43.74
C ASN A 13 -17.48 19.67 -43.52
N ASN A 14 -18.73 20.09 -43.24
CA ASN A 14 -19.92 19.28 -43.45
C ASN A 14 -20.27 19.35 -44.94
N ASP A 15 -20.10 18.25 -45.66
CA ASP A 15 -20.76 18.07 -46.97
C ASP A 15 -22.00 17.20 -46.77
N ILE A 16 -23.15 17.87 -46.86
CA ILE A 16 -24.47 17.29 -47.04
C ILE A 16 -24.57 16.96 -48.54
N ILE A 17 -24.84 15.71 -48.90
CA ILE A 17 -25.16 15.31 -50.27
C ILE A 17 -26.62 14.82 -50.28
N GLU A 18 -27.48 15.65 -50.88
CA GLU A 18 -28.80 15.28 -51.38
C GLU A 18 -28.61 14.30 -52.56
N VAL A 19 -29.41 13.24 -52.62
CA VAL A 19 -29.48 12.35 -53.78
C VAL A 19 -30.92 12.33 -54.27
N ASP A 20 -31.17 13.14 -55.30
CA ASP A 20 -32.26 12.92 -56.26
C ASP A 20 -31.86 11.76 -57.17
N ASN A 21 -32.81 10.88 -57.53
CA ASN A 21 -32.68 9.98 -58.67
C ASN A 21 -34.04 9.87 -59.37
N ASP A 22 -34.12 10.54 -60.51
CA ASP A 22 -35.08 10.28 -61.59
C ASP A 22 -34.45 9.30 -62.61
N ASP A 23 -35.36 8.66 -63.37
CA ASP A 23 -35.23 8.07 -64.72
C ASP A 23 -34.77 6.60 -64.92
N ASP A 24 -35.80 5.76 -65.12
CA ASP A 24 -36.19 4.92 -66.27
C ASP A 24 -35.17 4.21 -67.22
N ASP A 25 -35.68 3.06 -67.73
CA ASP A 25 -35.33 2.27 -68.92
C ASP A 25 -34.12 1.28 -68.93
N GLY A 26 -34.46 -0.02 -68.85
CA GLY A 26 -34.42 -0.90 -70.04
C GLY A 26 -33.17 -1.72 -70.40
N ASP A 27 -33.33 -3.05 -70.24
CA ASP A 27 -32.96 -4.14 -71.16
C ASP A 27 -31.73 -5.03 -70.87
N ASP A 28 -31.94 -6.31 -71.17
CA ASP A 28 -31.31 -7.54 -70.68
C ASP A 28 -29.97 -7.95 -71.32
N ASN A 29 -29.29 -8.85 -70.58
CA ASN A 29 -28.32 -9.88 -70.99
C ASN A 29 -26.85 -9.51 -71.26
N ASN A 30 -25.95 -9.97 -70.37
CA ASN A 30 -25.05 -11.09 -70.69
C ASN A 30 -24.30 -11.60 -69.45
N ASN A 31 -24.26 -12.94 -69.35
CA ASN A 31 -23.41 -13.71 -68.45
C ASN A 31 -21.94 -13.25 -68.53
N ASN A 32 -21.27 -13.16 -67.39
CA ASN A 32 -19.94 -13.71 -67.19
C ASN A 32 -19.71 -13.96 -65.71
N ASP A 33 -19.12 -15.13 -65.47
CA ASP A 33 -18.65 -15.67 -64.21
C ASP A 33 -17.60 -14.76 -63.54
N ASP A 34 -17.39 -15.07 -62.26
CA ASP A 34 -16.43 -14.53 -61.30
C ASP A 34 -16.94 -13.30 -60.53
N ASP A 35 -17.18 -13.47 -59.21
CA ASP A 35 -16.64 -12.59 -58.18
C ASP A 35 -17.06 -13.08 -56.78
N ASP A 36 -16.04 -13.59 -56.07
CA ASP A 36 -15.74 -13.46 -54.65
C ASP A 36 -16.84 -13.73 -53.59
N ASP A 37 -16.54 -14.76 -52.77
CA ASP A 37 -17.05 -14.94 -51.40
C ASP A 37 -16.71 -13.71 -50.54
N ASP A 38 -17.42 -12.61 -50.71
CA ASP A 38 -17.44 -11.52 -49.76
C ASP A 38 -18.44 -11.88 -48.64
N ASP A 39 -17.93 -12.57 -47.62
CA ASP A 39 -18.49 -12.59 -46.28
C ASP A 39 -18.57 -11.13 -45.77
N GLU A 40 -19.57 -10.36 -46.21
CA GLU A 40 -19.95 -9.09 -45.61
C GLU A 40 -20.30 -9.38 -44.16
N ALA A 41 -19.37 -9.11 -43.25
CA ALA A 41 -19.60 -9.20 -41.82
C ALA A 41 -20.82 -8.35 -41.46
N GLU A 42 -21.95 -9.01 -41.22
CA GLU A 42 -23.21 -8.38 -40.83
C GLU A 42 -22.93 -7.34 -39.73
N GLN A 43 -23.36 -6.10 -39.96
CA GLN A 43 -23.12 -5.03 -39.02
C GLN A 43 -23.84 -5.35 -37.70
N ILE A 44 -23.07 -5.42 -36.61
CA ILE A 44 -23.56 -5.75 -35.27
C ILE A 44 -24.66 -4.77 -34.85
N THR A 45 -25.82 -5.30 -34.49
CA THR A 45 -26.98 -4.50 -34.05
C THR A 45 -26.92 -4.18 -32.55
N GLN A 46 -27.77 -3.26 -32.10
CA GLN A 46 -27.91 -2.97 -30.66
C GLN A 46 -28.44 -4.19 -29.87
N GLU A 47 -29.20 -5.08 -30.51
CA GLU A 47 -29.73 -6.29 -29.88
C GLU A 47 -28.62 -7.32 -29.62
N ASP A 48 -27.66 -7.44 -30.54
CA ASP A 48 -26.48 -8.30 -30.37
C ASP A 48 -25.63 -7.85 -29.17
N ALA A 49 -25.53 -6.54 -28.94
CA ALA A 49 -24.86 -6.01 -27.76
C ALA A 49 -25.53 -6.47 -26.44
N TRP A 50 -26.86 -6.57 -26.41
CA TRP A 50 -27.59 -7.10 -25.24
C TRP A 50 -27.38 -8.60 -25.03
N ALA A 51 -27.21 -9.37 -26.11
CA ALA A 51 -26.87 -10.79 -26.00
C ALA A 51 -25.51 -10.96 -25.32
N VAL A 52 -24.51 -10.16 -25.70
CA VAL A 52 -23.17 -10.16 -25.07
C VAL A 52 -23.25 -9.77 -23.60
N ILE A 53 -24.01 -8.73 -23.26
CA ILE A 53 -24.20 -8.29 -21.87
C ILE A 53 -24.89 -9.38 -21.04
N SER A 54 -25.88 -10.07 -21.61
CA SER A 54 -26.61 -11.14 -20.91
C SER A 54 -25.68 -12.32 -20.61
N ALA A 55 -24.88 -12.74 -21.59
CA ALA A 55 -23.86 -13.78 -21.39
C ALA A 55 -22.84 -13.39 -20.29
N TYR A 56 -22.43 -12.12 -20.24
CA TYR A 56 -21.55 -11.62 -19.18
C TYR A 56 -22.16 -11.76 -17.78
N PHE A 57 -23.43 -11.39 -17.61
CA PHE A 57 -24.08 -11.49 -16.30
C PHE A 57 -24.45 -12.92 -15.90
N GLU A 58 -24.69 -13.81 -16.87
CA GLU A 58 -24.91 -15.23 -16.63
C GLU A 58 -23.63 -15.92 -16.11
N GLU A 59 -22.48 -15.62 -16.72
CA GLU A 59 -21.20 -16.20 -16.29
C GLU A 59 -20.67 -15.56 -15.00
N LYS A 60 -20.81 -14.24 -14.84
CA LYS A 60 -20.14 -13.50 -13.77
C LYS A 60 -21.03 -13.16 -12.58
N GLY A 61 -22.34 -13.03 -12.76
CA GLY A 61 -23.25 -12.61 -11.70
C GLY A 61 -23.04 -11.16 -11.22
N LEU A 62 -23.73 -10.77 -10.14
CA LEU A 62 -23.82 -9.37 -9.69
C LEU A 62 -22.89 -8.99 -8.51
N VAL A 63 -22.38 -9.97 -7.77
CA VAL A 63 -21.64 -9.78 -6.50
C VAL A 63 -20.24 -10.42 -6.55
N ARG A 64 -19.74 -10.66 -7.77
CA ARG A 64 -18.49 -11.39 -8.03
C ARG A 64 -17.28 -10.81 -7.32
N GLN A 65 -17.15 -9.49 -7.27
CA GLN A 65 -16.01 -8.81 -6.64
C GLN A 65 -15.82 -9.16 -5.15
N GLN A 66 -16.90 -9.49 -4.44
CA GLN A 66 -16.82 -9.90 -3.03
C GLN A 66 -16.42 -11.36 -2.91
N LEU A 67 -16.99 -12.23 -3.77
CA LEU A 67 -16.74 -13.67 -3.78
C LEU A 67 -15.33 -13.99 -4.24
N ASP A 68 -14.92 -13.48 -5.40
CA ASP A 68 -13.59 -13.70 -5.97
C ASP A 68 -12.50 -13.21 -5.02
N SER A 69 -12.70 -12.04 -4.40
CA SER A 69 -11.77 -11.50 -3.41
C SER A 69 -11.68 -12.37 -2.16
N PHE A 70 -12.79 -12.94 -1.69
CA PHE A 70 -12.78 -13.83 -0.53
C PHE A 70 -12.12 -15.17 -0.86
N ASP A 71 -12.38 -15.73 -2.04
CA ASP A 71 -11.78 -16.98 -2.50
C ASP A 71 -10.26 -16.83 -2.68
N GLU A 72 -9.79 -15.74 -3.29
CA GLU A 72 -8.35 -15.41 -3.37
C GLU A 72 -7.70 -15.30 -1.98
N PHE A 73 -8.42 -14.70 -1.01
CA PHE A 73 -7.92 -14.59 0.36
C PHE A 73 -7.73 -15.95 1.03
N ILE A 74 -8.68 -16.88 0.86
CA ILE A 74 -8.59 -18.21 1.47
C ILE A 74 -7.54 -19.07 0.77
N GLN A 75 -7.46 -19.02 -0.56
CA GLN A 75 -6.60 -19.91 -1.34
C GLN A 75 -5.13 -19.47 -1.29
N ASN A 76 -4.84 -18.18 -1.47
CA ASN A 76 -3.48 -17.67 -1.66
C ASN A 76 -3.03 -16.84 -0.46
N THR A 77 -3.74 -15.74 -0.17
CA THR A 77 -3.26 -14.73 0.80
C THR A 77 -3.09 -15.29 2.20
N MET A 78 -3.92 -16.25 2.62
CA MET A 78 -3.80 -16.86 3.95
C MET A 78 -2.51 -17.68 4.09
N GLN A 79 -2.11 -18.42 3.06
CA GLN A 79 -0.87 -19.18 3.06
C GLN A 79 0.34 -18.25 3.02
N GLU A 80 0.31 -17.22 2.16
CA GLU A 80 1.37 -16.19 2.11
C GLU A 80 1.59 -15.53 3.48
N ILE A 81 0.53 -15.26 4.24
CA ILE A 81 0.63 -14.67 5.59
C ILE A 81 1.35 -15.60 6.58
N VAL A 82 1.14 -16.90 6.47
CA VAL A 82 1.78 -17.90 7.33
C VAL A 82 3.26 -18.03 6.96
N ASP A 83 3.56 -18.07 5.65
CA ASP A 83 4.93 -18.16 5.13
C ASP A 83 5.76 -16.88 5.40
N GLU A 84 5.11 -15.71 5.38
CA GLU A 84 5.72 -14.43 5.79
C GLU A 84 6.14 -14.41 7.27
N SER A 85 5.52 -15.25 8.11
CA SER A 85 5.79 -15.23 9.54
C SER A 85 7.13 -15.90 9.83
N ALA A 86 8.06 -15.13 10.37
CA ALA A 86 9.38 -15.65 10.71
C ALA A 86 9.30 -16.77 11.76
N ASP A 87 10.17 -17.77 11.60
CA ASP A 87 10.33 -18.85 12.56
C ASP A 87 10.55 -18.32 13.98
N ILE A 88 9.87 -18.93 14.94
CA ILE A 88 10.02 -18.58 16.34
C ILE A 88 11.29 -19.26 16.85
N GLU A 89 12.36 -18.48 16.94
CA GLU A 89 13.60 -18.91 17.60
C GLU A 89 13.67 -18.39 19.04
N ILE A 90 13.87 -19.31 19.97
CA ILE A 90 14.03 -19.05 21.40
C ILE A 90 15.34 -19.66 21.89
N ARG A 91 16.10 -18.85 22.64
CA ARG A 91 17.33 -19.24 23.31
C ARG A 91 17.12 -19.06 24.82
N PRO A 92 17.35 -20.09 25.66
CA PRO A 92 17.31 -19.97 27.10
C PRO A 92 18.37 -18.96 27.57
N GLU A 93 18.01 -18.10 28.52
CA GLU A 93 19.01 -17.25 29.20
C GLU A 93 19.80 -18.09 30.21
N SER A 94 21.13 -18.09 30.13
CA SER A 94 22.03 -18.88 30.98
C SER A 94 22.10 -18.42 32.45
N GLN A 95 21.37 -17.37 32.84
CA GLN A 95 21.58 -16.66 34.10
C GLN A 95 20.81 -17.21 35.32
N HIS A 96 20.00 -18.26 35.21
CA HIS A 96 19.09 -18.67 36.30
C HIS A 96 19.38 -20.00 37.03
N ASN A 97 20.49 -20.70 36.75
CA ASN A 97 20.81 -21.96 37.46
C ASN A 97 22.31 -22.11 37.81
N PRO A 98 22.80 -21.52 38.93
CA PRO A 98 24.18 -21.69 39.41
C PRO A 98 24.41 -23.05 40.11
N GLY A 99 24.03 -24.17 39.47
CA GLY A 99 24.20 -25.49 40.10
C GLY A 99 23.79 -26.73 39.28
N ARG A 100 23.34 -26.60 38.03
CA ARG A 100 23.06 -27.75 37.16
C ARG A 100 24.14 -27.77 36.07
N ASN A 101 25.08 -28.70 36.15
CA ASN A 101 26.00 -28.98 35.04
C ASN A 101 25.15 -29.33 33.82
N SER A 102 25.00 -28.41 32.87
CA SER A 102 24.38 -28.71 31.59
C SER A 102 25.44 -29.30 30.68
N ASP A 103 25.28 -30.57 30.31
CA ASP A 103 26.12 -31.28 29.33
C ASP A 103 26.14 -30.60 27.94
N PHE A 104 25.27 -29.61 27.71
CA PHE A 104 25.13 -28.87 26.46
C PHE A 104 25.40 -27.37 26.68
N ALA A 105 26.05 -26.73 25.70
CA ALA A 105 26.46 -25.34 25.72
C ALA A 105 25.32 -24.38 25.32
N GLU A 106 24.44 -24.77 24.39
CA GLU A 106 23.29 -23.98 23.95
C GLU A 106 22.16 -24.90 23.48
N THR A 107 20.91 -24.66 23.91
CA THR A 107 19.71 -25.34 23.37
C THR A 107 18.84 -24.32 22.66
N ILE A 108 18.58 -24.50 21.37
CA ILE A 108 17.77 -23.58 20.56
C ILE A 108 16.46 -24.28 20.21
N TYR A 109 15.34 -23.63 20.54
CA TYR A 109 14.01 -24.07 20.15
C TYR A 109 13.57 -23.28 18.93
N ARG A 110 13.29 -23.97 17.82
CA ARG A 110 12.76 -23.40 16.58
C ARG A 110 11.39 -24.00 16.28
N ILE A 111 10.39 -23.14 16.15
CA ILE A 111 9.02 -23.52 15.77
C ILE A 111 8.70 -22.86 14.44
N SER A 112 8.28 -23.67 13.46
CA SER A 112 7.83 -23.19 12.16
C SER A 112 6.40 -23.65 11.88
N PHE A 113 5.66 -22.80 11.18
CA PHE A 113 4.31 -23.09 10.70
C PHE A 113 4.41 -23.47 9.22
N GLY A 114 3.74 -24.54 8.84
CA GLY A 114 3.70 -25.05 7.47
C GLY A 114 2.37 -24.78 6.78
N GLN A 115 1.88 -25.77 6.04
CA GLN A 115 0.66 -25.68 5.24
C GLN A 115 -0.60 -25.50 6.10
N ILE A 116 -1.51 -24.66 5.61
CA ILE A 116 -2.84 -24.47 6.20
C ILE A 116 -3.89 -25.40 5.56
N TYR A 117 -4.87 -25.83 6.36
CA TYR A 117 -6.04 -26.57 5.91
C TYR A 117 -7.32 -25.96 6.47
N LEU A 118 -8.27 -25.69 5.58
CA LEU A 118 -9.59 -25.21 5.94
C LEU A 118 -10.62 -26.31 5.65
N SER A 119 -11.47 -26.64 6.62
CA SER A 119 -12.56 -27.61 6.38
C SER A 119 -13.81 -26.92 5.84
N LYS A 120 -14.90 -27.67 5.66
CA LYS A 120 -16.23 -27.07 5.48
C LYS A 120 -16.79 -26.56 6.83
N PRO A 121 -17.73 -25.60 6.82
CA PRO A 121 -18.38 -25.10 8.03
C PRO A 121 -19.04 -26.19 8.85
N MET A 122 -18.65 -26.29 10.12
CA MET A 122 -19.12 -27.33 11.04
C MET A 122 -19.34 -26.77 12.45
N MET A 123 -20.33 -27.33 13.15
CA MET A 123 -20.68 -27.00 14.51
C MET A 123 -20.54 -28.23 15.39
N THR A 124 -19.82 -28.08 16.50
CA THR A 124 -19.75 -29.10 17.54
C THR A 124 -20.84 -28.77 18.56
N GLU A 125 -21.79 -29.67 18.73
CA GLU A 125 -22.90 -29.51 19.68
C GLU A 125 -22.44 -29.76 21.12
N SER A 126 -23.29 -29.49 22.11
CA SER A 126 -23.00 -29.73 23.53
C SER A 126 -22.62 -31.16 23.83
N ASP A 127 -23.13 -32.08 23.02
CA ASP A 127 -23.01 -33.52 23.19
C ASP A 127 -21.68 -34.04 22.59
N GLY A 128 -20.88 -33.15 22.01
CA GLY A 128 -19.58 -33.46 21.41
C GLY A 128 -19.65 -33.93 19.95
N GLU A 129 -20.85 -34.22 19.44
CA GLU A 129 -21.05 -34.51 18.02
C GLU A 129 -20.78 -33.29 17.16
N THR A 130 -20.09 -33.49 16.04
CA THR A 130 -19.79 -32.40 15.10
C THR A 130 -20.51 -32.62 13.78
N ALA A 131 -21.44 -31.72 13.48
CA ALA A 131 -22.27 -31.75 12.28
C ALA A 131 -21.92 -30.60 11.32
N SER A 132 -22.18 -30.77 10.03
CA SER A 132 -22.09 -29.69 9.05
C SER A 132 -23.11 -28.61 9.36
N LEU A 133 -22.67 -27.36 9.36
CA LEU A 133 -23.54 -26.22 9.64
C LEU A 133 -24.16 -25.72 8.33
N PHE A 134 -25.49 -25.62 8.29
CA PHE A 134 -26.21 -24.95 7.19
C PHE A 134 -26.48 -23.48 7.55
N PRO A 135 -26.49 -22.55 6.56
CA PRO A 135 -26.69 -21.13 6.81
C PRO A 135 -28.02 -20.80 7.52
N LYS A 136 -29.15 -21.36 7.09
CA LYS A 136 -30.46 -21.24 7.77
C LYS A 136 -30.39 -21.61 9.26
N ALA A 137 -29.75 -22.72 9.59
CA ALA A 137 -29.57 -23.13 10.99
C ALA A 137 -28.71 -22.13 11.76
N ALA A 138 -27.68 -21.56 11.13
CA ALA A 138 -26.85 -20.53 11.75
C ALA A 138 -27.62 -19.23 12.04
N ARG A 139 -28.52 -18.81 11.12
CA ARG A 139 -29.41 -17.65 11.32
C ARG A 139 -30.36 -17.88 12.49
N MET A 140 -31.10 -19.00 12.48
CA MET A 140 -32.14 -19.29 13.48
C MET A 140 -31.59 -19.55 14.89
N ARG A 141 -30.42 -20.18 15.02
CA ARG A 141 -29.79 -20.52 16.31
C ARG A 141 -28.86 -19.42 16.84
N ASN A 142 -28.80 -18.25 16.19
CA ASN A 142 -27.84 -17.18 16.51
C ASN A 142 -26.38 -17.64 16.53
N LEU A 143 -26.01 -18.57 15.65
CA LEU A 143 -24.65 -19.10 15.55
C LEU A 143 -23.82 -18.28 14.55
N THR A 144 -22.51 -18.48 14.58
CA THR A 144 -21.58 -17.90 13.61
C THR A 144 -21.25 -18.95 12.56
N TYR A 145 -21.54 -18.64 11.29
CA TYR A 145 -21.21 -19.52 10.17
C TYR A 145 -19.69 -19.46 9.92
N SER A 146 -18.98 -20.45 10.44
CA SER A 146 -17.52 -20.48 10.45
C SER A 146 -17.00 -21.90 10.25
N SER A 147 -15.80 -21.99 9.68
CA SER A 147 -15.10 -23.24 9.46
C SER A 147 -13.83 -23.33 10.33
N PRO A 148 -13.51 -24.49 10.90
CA PRO A 148 -12.25 -24.68 11.60
C PRO A 148 -11.04 -24.71 10.66
N LEU A 149 -9.98 -24.07 11.12
CA LEU A 149 -8.71 -23.88 10.44
C LEU A 149 -7.63 -24.68 11.19
N TYR A 150 -6.86 -25.45 10.42
CA TYR A 150 -5.78 -26.30 10.90
C TYR A 150 -4.46 -25.91 10.23
N VAL A 151 -3.35 -26.13 10.91
CA VAL A 151 -1.99 -25.84 10.40
C VAL A 151 -1.03 -26.94 10.82
N ASP A 152 -0.10 -27.28 9.94
CA ASP A 152 1.02 -28.14 10.28
C ASP A 152 2.10 -27.34 11.03
N VAL A 153 2.59 -27.86 12.15
CA VAL A 153 3.58 -27.18 12.99
C VAL A 153 4.76 -28.11 13.18
N THR A 154 5.96 -27.65 12.87
CA THR A 154 7.20 -28.40 13.13
C THR A 154 7.98 -27.73 14.24
N LYS A 155 8.42 -28.53 15.21
CA LYS A 155 9.24 -28.12 16.34
C LYS A 155 10.59 -28.78 16.23
N ARG A 156 11.65 -27.98 16.12
CA ARG A 156 13.03 -28.42 16.11
C ARG A 156 13.71 -27.96 17.39
N VAL A 157 14.34 -28.89 18.11
CA VAL A 157 15.17 -28.62 19.29
C VAL A 157 16.60 -28.94 18.90
N ILE A 158 17.42 -27.90 18.79
CA ILE A 158 18.84 -28.02 18.42
C ILE A 158 19.65 -27.88 19.71
N LYS A 159 20.28 -28.97 20.16
CA LYS A 159 21.19 -28.97 21.31
C LYS A 159 22.62 -28.95 20.78
N LYS A 160 23.36 -27.87 21.08
CA LYS A 160 24.79 -27.75 20.74
C LYS A 160 25.64 -28.21 21.91
N GLY A 161 26.43 -29.26 21.70
CA GLY A 161 27.45 -29.71 22.64
C GLY A 161 28.67 -28.79 22.67
N TYR A 162 29.57 -29.00 23.63
CA TYR A 162 30.82 -28.25 23.75
C TYR A 162 31.82 -28.55 22.61
N ASP A 163 31.71 -29.73 21.98
CA ASP A 163 32.56 -30.18 20.86
C ASP A 163 32.00 -29.82 19.46
N CYS A 164 31.05 -28.87 19.39
CA CYS A 164 30.35 -28.46 18.16
C CYS A 164 29.47 -29.52 17.48
N GLU A 165 29.24 -30.68 18.10
CA GLU A 165 28.21 -31.62 17.65
C GLU A 165 26.80 -31.05 17.90
N GLU A 166 25.97 -31.00 16.85
CA GLU A 166 24.60 -30.52 16.91
C GLU A 166 23.62 -31.70 16.88
N VAL A 167 22.95 -31.96 18.00
CA VAL A 167 21.85 -32.94 18.04
C VAL A 167 20.55 -32.19 17.77
N THR A 168 19.89 -32.52 16.66
CA THR A 168 18.60 -31.94 16.27
C THR A 168 17.47 -32.93 16.48
N GLU A 169 16.59 -32.66 17.44
CA GLU A 169 15.34 -33.39 17.63
C GLU A 169 14.20 -32.67 16.88
N THR A 170 13.57 -33.34 15.92
CA THR A 170 12.43 -32.78 15.17
C THR A 170 11.14 -33.49 15.57
N GLN A 171 10.10 -32.72 15.89
CA GLN A 171 8.75 -33.17 16.21
C GLN A 171 7.75 -32.48 15.29
N ASP A 172 7.05 -33.25 14.48
CA ASP A 172 6.06 -32.75 13.52
C ASP A 172 4.64 -33.00 14.05
N PHE A 173 3.84 -31.94 14.06
CA PHE A 173 2.44 -31.97 14.48
C PHE A 173 1.57 -31.61 13.28
N SER A 174 0.92 -32.62 12.71
CA SER A 174 -0.01 -32.41 11.59
C SER A 174 -1.38 -31.93 12.07
N LYS A 175 -2.01 -31.03 11.30
CA LYS A 175 -3.40 -30.59 11.50
C LYS A 175 -3.71 -30.08 12.91
N VAL A 176 -2.87 -29.19 13.43
CA VAL A 176 -3.13 -28.53 14.72
C VAL A 176 -4.24 -27.50 14.56
N PHE A 177 -5.27 -27.55 15.42
CA PHE A 177 -6.38 -26.59 15.38
C PHE A 177 -5.94 -25.19 15.86
N ILE A 178 -6.02 -24.19 14.99
CA ILE A 178 -5.58 -22.82 15.27
C ILE A 178 -6.73 -21.82 15.46
N GLY A 179 -7.96 -22.17 15.07
CA GLY A 179 -9.14 -21.32 15.23
C GLY A 179 -10.24 -21.60 14.23
N LYS A 180 -11.29 -20.78 14.24
CA LYS A 180 -12.37 -20.80 13.25
C LYS A 180 -12.39 -19.49 12.45
N VAL A 181 -12.59 -19.60 11.15
CA VAL A 181 -12.68 -18.49 10.21
C VAL A 181 -14.13 -18.37 9.71
N PRO A 182 -14.79 -17.20 9.82
CA PRO A 182 -16.10 -16.98 9.23
C PRO A 182 -16.07 -17.14 7.71
N ILE A 183 -17.03 -17.88 7.16
CA ILE A 183 -17.09 -18.16 5.72
C ILE A 183 -18.15 -17.28 5.05
N MET A 184 -17.82 -16.73 3.89
CA MET A 184 -18.75 -15.95 3.08
C MET A 184 -19.74 -16.89 2.39
N LEU A 185 -21.02 -16.55 2.40
CA LEU A 185 -22.03 -17.35 1.72
C LEU A 185 -21.85 -17.31 0.21
N ARG A 186 -22.09 -18.46 -0.45
CA ARG A 186 -21.86 -18.70 -1.88
C ARG A 186 -20.40 -18.65 -2.33
N SER A 187 -19.43 -18.57 -1.41
CA SER A 187 -18.01 -18.75 -1.73
C SER A 187 -17.67 -20.23 -2.01
N SER A 188 -16.52 -20.50 -2.61
CA SER A 188 -16.04 -21.87 -2.91
C SER A 188 -16.02 -22.82 -1.70
N TYR A 189 -15.78 -22.29 -0.50
CA TYR A 189 -15.75 -23.05 0.76
C TYR A 189 -17.09 -23.11 1.50
N CYS A 190 -18.15 -22.50 0.94
CA CYS A 190 -19.49 -22.56 1.50
C CYS A 190 -20.16 -23.91 1.21
N THR A 191 -21.04 -24.36 2.11
CA THR A 191 -21.86 -25.56 1.91
C THR A 191 -22.77 -25.44 0.67
N LEU A 192 -23.13 -24.21 0.27
CA LEU A 192 -24.12 -23.92 -0.80
C LEU A 192 -23.52 -23.68 -2.20
N TYR A 193 -22.20 -23.85 -2.39
CA TYR A 193 -21.53 -23.45 -3.65
C TYR A 193 -21.97 -24.28 -4.87
N HIS A 194 -22.04 -25.61 -4.73
CA HIS A 194 -22.42 -26.54 -5.79
C HIS A 194 -23.88 -27.05 -5.68
N SER A 195 -24.71 -26.39 -4.87
CA SER A 195 -26.11 -26.80 -4.71
C SER A 195 -26.94 -26.33 -5.90
N SER A 196 -27.75 -27.23 -6.47
CA SER A 196 -28.71 -26.88 -7.51
C SER A 196 -29.84 -26.01 -6.92
N GLU A 197 -30.60 -25.34 -7.80
CA GLU A 197 -31.77 -24.56 -7.38
C GLU A 197 -32.77 -25.38 -6.57
N ASN A 198 -32.97 -26.65 -6.96
CA ASN A 198 -33.84 -27.57 -6.24
C ASN A 198 -33.29 -27.88 -4.84
N ASP A 199 -32.00 -28.24 -4.72
CA ASP A 199 -31.39 -28.54 -3.42
C ASP A 199 -31.45 -27.34 -2.46
N LEU A 200 -31.29 -26.12 -3.00
CA LEU A 200 -31.39 -24.89 -2.21
C LEU A 200 -32.79 -24.74 -1.63
N THR A 201 -33.83 -25.01 -2.42
CA THR A 201 -35.22 -24.95 -1.94
C THR A 201 -35.51 -26.02 -0.89
N GLU A 202 -34.95 -27.23 -1.03
CA GLU A 202 -35.09 -28.32 -0.04
C GLU A 202 -34.44 -27.96 1.31
N VAL A 203 -33.26 -27.34 1.28
CA VAL A 203 -32.57 -26.82 2.47
C VAL A 203 -33.28 -25.56 3.03
N GLY A 204 -34.17 -24.95 2.25
CA GLY A 204 -34.93 -23.75 2.59
C GLY A 204 -34.12 -22.46 2.49
N GLU A 205 -33.19 -22.40 1.54
CA GLU A 205 -32.49 -21.19 1.09
C GLU A 205 -33.11 -20.67 -0.22
N CYS A 206 -32.93 -19.38 -0.49
CA CYS A 206 -33.48 -18.75 -1.70
C CYS A 206 -32.52 -18.91 -2.90
N PRO A 207 -32.99 -19.38 -4.07
CA PRO A 207 -32.17 -19.45 -5.29
C PRO A 207 -31.63 -18.07 -5.72
N TYR A 208 -32.44 -17.02 -5.57
CA TYR A 208 -32.08 -15.66 -5.98
C TYR A 208 -31.11 -14.94 -5.02
N ASP A 209 -30.78 -15.51 -3.86
CA ASP A 209 -29.81 -14.89 -2.95
C ASP A 209 -28.38 -15.04 -3.50
N GLN A 210 -27.79 -13.91 -3.88
CA GLN A 210 -26.48 -13.83 -4.52
C GLN A 210 -25.32 -14.16 -3.56
N GLY A 211 -25.56 -14.17 -2.24
CA GLY A 211 -24.51 -14.35 -1.24
C GLY A 211 -23.60 -13.13 -1.11
N GLY A 212 -22.30 -13.34 -0.82
CA GLY A 212 -21.35 -12.23 -0.68
C GLY A 212 -21.36 -11.55 0.70
N TYR A 213 -21.92 -12.21 1.71
CA TYR A 213 -22.02 -11.70 3.08
C TYR A 213 -21.77 -12.82 4.11
N PHE A 214 -21.63 -12.45 5.38
CA PHE A 214 -21.31 -13.34 6.50
C PHE A 214 -22.47 -13.47 7.48
N ILE A 215 -22.63 -14.63 8.12
CA ILE A 215 -23.55 -14.79 9.26
C ILE A 215 -22.74 -14.85 10.55
N ILE A 216 -22.87 -13.82 11.38
CA ILE A 216 -22.18 -13.71 12.67
C ILE A 216 -23.21 -13.53 13.78
N ASN A 217 -23.25 -14.46 14.74
CA ASN A 217 -24.24 -14.50 15.82
C ASN A 217 -25.69 -14.37 15.31
N GLY A 218 -26.05 -15.09 14.25
CA GLY A 218 -27.36 -14.99 13.60
C GLY A 218 -27.58 -13.76 12.72
N SER A 219 -26.80 -12.70 12.91
CA SER A 219 -26.92 -11.46 12.13
C SER A 219 -26.13 -11.53 10.81
N GLU A 220 -26.73 -11.04 9.73
CA GLU A 220 -26.09 -10.94 8.42
C GLU A 220 -25.22 -9.68 8.34
N LYS A 221 -23.95 -9.84 7.99
CA LYS A 221 -22.93 -8.80 7.94
C LYS A 221 -22.31 -8.70 6.56
N VAL A 222 -22.23 -7.50 6.02
CA VAL A 222 -21.59 -7.19 4.73
C VAL A 222 -20.36 -6.32 4.96
N LEU A 223 -19.29 -6.61 4.21
CA LEU A 223 -18.09 -5.78 4.18
C LEU A 223 -18.19 -4.74 3.06
N ILE A 224 -18.08 -3.47 3.44
CA ILE A 224 -18.12 -2.35 2.50
C ILE A 224 -16.70 -2.09 1.99
N ALA A 225 -16.53 -2.04 0.68
CA ALA A 225 -15.25 -1.75 0.06
C ALA A 225 -14.74 -0.36 0.51
N GLN A 226 -13.47 -0.25 0.89
CA GLN A 226 -12.89 1.00 1.37
C GLN A 226 -12.00 1.61 0.31
N GLU A 227 -12.29 2.85 -0.08
CA GLU A 227 -11.42 3.60 -0.98
C GLU A 227 -10.16 4.07 -0.26
N LYS A 228 -9.00 3.94 -0.91
CA LYS A 228 -7.73 4.48 -0.43
C LYS A 228 -6.96 5.07 -1.59
N MET A 229 -6.03 5.98 -1.28
CA MET A 229 -5.05 6.43 -2.28
C MET A 229 -4.11 5.30 -2.67
N SER A 230 -3.79 5.23 -3.97
CA SER A 230 -2.82 4.29 -4.51
C SER A 230 -1.45 4.55 -3.91
N THR A 231 -0.81 3.47 -3.45
CA THR A 231 0.53 3.45 -2.89
C THR A 231 1.59 3.32 -3.98
N ASN A 232 2.86 3.53 -3.64
CA ASN A 232 4.02 3.44 -4.55
C ASN A 232 3.96 4.42 -5.73
N HIS A 233 3.19 5.51 -5.58
CA HIS A 233 3.08 6.60 -6.54
C HIS A 233 3.50 7.92 -5.89
N VAL A 234 4.07 8.81 -6.71
CA VAL A 234 4.43 10.17 -6.32
C VAL A 234 3.28 11.09 -6.71
N TYR A 235 2.81 11.90 -5.75
CA TYR A 235 1.81 12.94 -5.98
C TYR A 235 2.39 14.29 -5.63
N VAL A 236 2.22 15.28 -6.50
CA VAL A 236 2.66 16.66 -6.28
C VAL A 236 1.44 17.56 -6.20
N PHE A 237 1.29 18.23 -5.06
CA PHE A 237 0.19 19.13 -4.79
C PHE A 237 0.68 20.55 -4.52
N LYS A 238 0.01 21.52 -5.14
CA LYS A 238 0.13 22.94 -4.78
C LYS A 238 -0.70 23.21 -3.53
N LYS A 239 -0.12 23.88 -2.54
CA LYS A 239 -0.82 24.25 -1.31
C LYS A 239 -1.33 25.69 -1.41
N ARG A 240 -2.58 25.88 -0.97
CA ARG A 240 -3.17 27.22 -0.84
C ARG A 240 -2.48 28.00 0.27
N GLN A 241 -2.09 29.24 0.00
CA GLN A 241 -1.52 30.16 0.99
C GLN A 241 -2.59 30.59 2.01
N PRO A 242 -2.26 30.80 3.32
CA PRO A 242 -0.95 31.07 3.93
C PRO A 242 -0.26 29.82 4.54
N ASN A 243 0.08 28.84 3.72
CA ASN A 243 0.79 27.64 4.16
C ASN A 243 2.31 27.87 4.10
N LYS A 244 3.06 27.36 5.08
CA LYS A 244 4.54 27.38 5.08
C LYS A 244 5.13 26.85 3.77
N TYR A 245 4.46 25.89 3.14
CA TYR A 245 4.90 25.25 1.91
C TYR A 245 4.09 25.74 0.71
N ALA A 246 4.76 25.94 -0.42
CA ALA A 246 4.11 26.23 -1.70
C ALA A 246 3.71 24.94 -2.42
N TYR A 247 4.63 23.99 -2.51
CA TYR A 247 4.43 22.70 -3.15
C TYR A 247 4.83 21.56 -2.22
N VAL A 248 4.08 20.46 -2.29
CA VAL A 248 4.33 19.24 -1.50
C VAL A 248 4.25 18.04 -2.44
N ALA A 249 5.36 17.34 -2.58
CA ALA A 249 5.39 15.99 -3.12
C ALA A 249 5.18 14.99 -1.96
N GLU A 250 4.23 14.08 -2.09
CA GLU A 250 4.01 12.99 -1.15
C GLU A 250 4.16 11.63 -1.84
N VAL A 251 4.79 10.69 -1.14
CA VAL A 251 4.95 9.31 -1.55
C VAL A 251 4.58 8.43 -0.37
N ARG A 252 3.67 7.48 -0.59
CA ARG A 252 3.34 6.45 0.39
C ARG A 252 3.78 5.11 -0.15
N SER A 253 4.89 4.63 0.38
CA SER A 253 5.57 3.43 -0.10
C SER A 253 5.27 2.21 0.76
N VAL A 254 4.97 1.09 0.11
CA VAL A 254 4.72 -0.23 0.71
C VAL A 254 5.54 -1.24 -0.08
N SER A 255 6.36 -2.04 0.61
CA SER A 255 7.02 -3.19 -0.02
C SER A 255 6.00 -4.30 -0.21
N GLU A 256 6.00 -4.93 -1.39
CA GLU A 256 5.11 -6.05 -1.71
C GLU A 256 5.34 -7.24 -0.76
N SER A 257 6.60 -7.49 -0.38
CA SER A 257 6.98 -8.59 0.51
C SER A 257 6.82 -8.28 2.00
N GLN A 258 6.82 -7.00 2.39
CA GLN A 258 6.73 -6.60 3.81
C GLN A 258 5.46 -5.82 4.07
N ASN A 259 4.51 -6.46 4.75
CA ASN A 259 3.32 -5.76 5.25
C ASN A 259 3.64 -4.95 6.52
N LYS A 260 4.31 -3.82 6.29
CA LYS A 260 4.44 -2.68 7.19
C LYS A 260 3.41 -1.62 6.81
N SER A 261 3.03 -0.78 7.77
CA SER A 261 2.24 0.42 7.47
C SER A 261 2.91 1.21 6.35
N PRO A 262 2.14 1.81 5.41
CA PRO A 262 2.71 2.59 4.34
C PRO A 262 3.66 3.65 4.89
N SER A 263 4.92 3.55 4.47
CA SER A 263 5.95 4.51 4.85
C SER A 263 5.71 5.80 4.07
N GLY A 264 5.30 6.84 4.79
CA GLY A 264 5.01 8.14 4.22
C GLY A 264 6.26 9.01 4.17
N MET A 265 6.62 9.44 2.97
CA MET A 265 7.70 10.38 2.72
C MET A 265 7.15 11.64 2.07
N PHE A 266 7.64 12.81 2.50
CA PHE A 266 7.23 14.10 1.94
C PHE A 266 8.44 14.90 1.50
N VAL A 267 8.38 15.52 0.33
CA VAL A 267 9.34 16.55 -0.10
C VAL A 267 8.57 17.84 -0.28
N ARG A 268 9.00 18.90 0.40
CA ARG A 268 8.27 20.16 0.48
C ARG A 268 9.15 21.31 0.04
N MET A 269 8.59 22.17 -0.80
CA MET A 269 9.20 23.44 -1.17
C MET A 269 8.61 24.54 -0.28
N LEU A 270 9.48 25.31 0.38
CA LEU A 270 9.06 26.45 1.19
C LEU A 270 8.45 27.54 0.29
N ALA A 271 7.39 28.16 0.78
CA ALA A 271 6.83 29.34 0.13
C ALA A 271 7.84 30.49 0.18
N ARG A 272 7.87 31.33 -0.87
CA ARG A 272 8.69 32.55 -0.87
C ARG A 272 8.21 33.43 0.28
N THR A 273 9.09 33.65 1.25
CA THR A 273 8.78 34.57 2.35
C THR A 273 8.95 35.98 1.81
N SER A 274 7.86 36.73 1.70
CA SER A 274 7.93 38.19 1.52
C SER A 274 8.69 38.75 2.72
N ALA A 275 9.80 39.45 2.50
CA ALA A 275 10.82 39.88 3.45
C ALA A 275 10.34 40.79 4.61
N LYS A 276 9.39 40.32 5.44
CA LYS A 276 8.94 40.96 6.67
C LYS A 276 8.65 39.87 7.71
N GLY A 277 9.70 39.39 8.38
CA GLY A 277 9.55 38.42 9.47
C GLY A 277 10.89 37.96 10.02
N VAL A 278 11.26 38.52 11.16
CA VAL A 278 12.29 38.15 12.16
C VAL A 278 13.25 37.01 11.78
N ILE A 279 14.51 37.38 11.56
CA ILE A 279 15.65 36.46 11.40
C ILE A 279 15.82 35.64 12.68
N ASP A 280 15.77 34.32 12.55
CA ASP A 280 16.09 33.38 13.63
C ASP A 280 17.62 33.33 13.81
N ILE A 281 18.13 34.09 14.79
CA ILE A 281 19.56 34.36 15.03
C ILE A 281 20.35 33.11 15.48
N PHE A 282 19.70 31.96 15.68
CA PHE A 282 20.34 30.78 16.27
C PHE A 282 21.34 30.06 15.35
N PHE A 283 21.26 30.21 14.02
CA PHE A 283 22.10 29.46 13.08
C PHE A 283 23.48 30.09 12.82
N CYS A 284 23.68 31.37 13.18
CA CYS A 284 24.91 32.12 12.89
C CYS A 284 26.03 31.92 13.93
N ARG A 285 25.92 30.93 14.83
CA ARG A 285 26.93 30.70 15.89
C ARG A 285 28.02 29.70 15.48
N CYS A 286 27.78 28.81 14.53
CA CYS A 286 28.77 27.81 14.07
C CYS A 286 29.71 28.33 12.96
N GLN A 287 29.27 29.25 12.11
CA GLN A 287 30.14 29.85 11.07
C GLN A 287 31.17 30.84 11.64
N PHE A 288 30.88 31.45 12.79
CA PHE A 288 31.77 32.44 13.43
C PHE A 288 33.07 31.82 13.95
N TYR A 289 33.05 30.56 14.42
CA TYR A 289 34.22 29.94 15.05
C TYR A 289 35.28 29.45 14.06
N SER A 290 34.92 29.21 12.79
CA SER A 290 35.87 28.73 11.77
C SER A 290 36.60 29.88 11.07
N LEU A 291 35.91 30.99 10.79
CA LEU A 291 36.49 32.14 10.06
C LEU A 291 37.29 33.11 10.94
N ALA A 292 37.07 33.14 12.26
CA ALA A 292 37.77 34.05 13.17
C ALA A 292 39.24 33.68 13.45
N ARG A 293 39.75 32.54 12.93
CA ARG A 293 41.15 32.12 13.14
C ARG A 293 42.16 32.73 12.17
N HIS A 294 41.74 33.40 11.09
CA HIS A 294 42.67 33.74 9.98
C HIS A 294 42.63 35.18 9.44
N SER A 295 42.11 36.17 10.15
CA SER A 295 42.32 37.57 9.73
C SER A 295 42.21 38.56 10.87
N THR A 296 43.29 39.32 11.11
CA THR A 296 43.39 40.38 12.11
C THR A 296 42.89 41.74 11.63
N ASN A 297 42.15 41.83 10.51
CA ASN A 297 41.63 43.12 10.05
C ASN A 297 40.36 43.00 9.19
N MET A 298 39.21 42.79 9.83
CA MET A 298 37.92 43.12 9.20
C MET A 298 37.00 43.84 10.19
N ASN A 299 36.54 45.04 9.80
CA ASN A 299 35.49 45.79 10.48
C ASN A 299 34.22 44.94 10.61
N ILE A 300 33.99 44.40 11.81
CA ILE A 300 32.88 43.51 12.18
C ILE A 300 31.51 44.10 11.78
N THR A 301 31.36 45.43 11.79
CA THR A 301 30.13 46.14 11.44
C THR A 301 29.79 46.09 9.94
N ARG A 302 30.79 46.04 9.04
CA ARG A 302 30.57 45.96 7.59
C ARG A 302 30.22 44.53 7.13
N VAL A 303 30.76 43.52 7.80
CA VAL A 303 30.42 42.11 7.56
C VAL A 303 29.02 41.80 8.07
N PHE A 304 28.62 42.34 9.22
CA PHE A 304 27.26 42.20 9.74
C PHE A 304 26.20 42.84 8.81
N LEU A 305 26.52 44.00 8.21
CA LEU A 305 25.63 44.67 7.25
C LEU A 305 25.56 43.95 5.89
N LEU A 306 26.64 43.26 5.48
CA LEU A 306 26.67 42.43 4.27
C LEU A 306 25.91 41.11 4.46
N ILE A 307 25.97 40.49 5.64
CA ILE A 307 25.19 39.30 5.99
C ILE A 307 23.70 39.66 6.14
N ALA A 308 23.36 40.82 6.70
CA ALA A 308 21.98 41.30 6.80
C ALA A 308 21.37 41.72 5.45
N LYS A 309 22.20 41.99 4.42
CA LYS A 309 21.76 42.24 3.03
C LYS A 309 21.58 40.96 2.20
N TRP A 310 22.06 39.82 2.65
CA TRP A 310 21.77 38.51 2.06
C TRP A 310 20.48 37.93 2.64
N GLY A 311 19.39 38.68 2.46
CA GLY A 311 18.05 38.11 2.53
C GLY A 311 17.85 37.22 1.32
N SER A 312 18.41 36.01 1.32
CA SER A 312 18.11 35.02 0.29
C SER A 312 16.66 34.58 0.47
N SER A 313 15.77 35.25 -0.24
CA SER A 313 14.38 34.87 -0.49
C SER A 313 14.32 33.62 -1.40
N GLY A 314 15.16 32.62 -1.11
CA GLY A 314 15.26 31.37 -1.84
C GLY A 314 14.14 30.41 -1.45
N GLN A 315 13.62 29.68 -2.43
CA GLN A 315 12.70 28.57 -2.18
C GLN A 315 13.52 27.33 -1.80
N TYR A 316 13.67 27.06 -0.51
CA TYR A 316 14.37 25.87 -0.04
C TYR A 316 13.50 24.62 -0.19
N ILE A 317 14.13 23.49 -0.53
CA ILE A 317 13.48 22.19 -0.62
C ILE A 317 13.95 21.31 0.55
N ARG A 318 12.99 20.80 1.32
CA ARG A 318 13.25 19.94 2.48
C ARG A 318 12.43 18.67 2.42
N ALA A 319 13.01 17.56 2.86
CA ALA A 319 12.37 16.26 2.96
C ALA A 319 11.97 15.95 4.41
N THR A 320 10.83 15.28 4.59
CA THR A 320 10.44 14.62 5.84
C THR A 320 10.56 13.12 5.62
N LEU A 321 11.52 12.53 6.33
CA LEU A 321 11.73 11.09 6.33
C LEU A 321 10.80 10.41 7.35
N PRO A 322 10.45 9.14 7.12
CA PRO A 322 9.71 8.33 8.09
C PRO A 322 10.39 8.32 9.45
N TYR A 323 9.60 8.41 10.53
CA TYR A 323 10.06 8.41 11.93
C TYR A 323 10.96 9.59 12.35
N ILE A 324 11.32 10.51 11.45
CA ILE A 324 12.04 11.73 11.78
C ILE A 324 11.05 12.88 11.99
N ARG A 325 11.13 13.54 13.15
CA ARG A 325 10.19 14.62 13.52
C ARG A 325 10.45 15.95 12.81
N THR A 326 11.69 16.17 12.40
CA THR A 326 12.14 17.43 11.77
C THR A 326 12.45 17.24 10.30
N GLU A 327 12.25 18.29 9.52
CA GLU A 327 12.57 18.31 8.10
C GLU A 327 14.10 18.41 7.87
N ILE A 328 14.58 17.72 6.83
CA ILE A 328 15.99 17.61 6.46
C ILE A 328 16.17 18.19 5.06
N PRO A 329 17.13 19.09 4.81
CA PRO A 329 17.48 19.55 3.47
C PRO A 329 17.76 18.40 2.50
N ILE A 330 17.26 18.49 1.26
CA ILE A 330 17.33 17.37 0.30
C ILE A 330 18.76 16.92 -0.02
N VAL A 331 19.71 17.86 -0.08
CA VAL A 331 21.12 17.58 -0.39
C VAL A 331 21.78 16.74 0.71
N ILE A 332 21.40 16.95 1.98
CA ILE A 332 21.89 16.13 3.10
C ILE A 332 21.38 14.68 2.97
N VAL A 333 20.18 14.49 2.45
CA VAL A 333 19.63 13.14 2.19
C VAL A 333 20.44 12.43 1.10
N PHE A 334 20.79 13.11 0.00
CA PHE A 334 21.67 12.54 -1.03
C PHE A 334 23.06 12.19 -0.51
N ARG A 335 23.66 13.06 0.32
CA ARG A 335 24.93 12.76 0.98
C ARG A 335 24.85 11.55 1.90
N ALA A 336 23.74 11.38 2.61
CA ALA A 336 23.52 10.21 3.46
C ALA A 336 23.36 8.92 2.63
N LEU A 337 22.78 9.00 1.43
CA LEU A 337 22.65 7.90 0.46
C LEU A 337 23.96 7.51 -0.23
N GLY A 338 25.03 8.30 -0.05
CA GLY A 338 26.38 8.00 -0.58
C GLY A 338 26.88 8.95 -1.67
N PHE A 339 26.08 9.93 -2.09
CA PHE A 339 26.46 10.90 -3.13
C PHE A 339 27.09 12.13 -2.50
N VAL A 340 28.43 12.23 -2.57
CA VAL A 340 29.19 13.31 -1.93
C VAL A 340 29.47 14.47 -2.90
N ALA A 341 29.66 14.22 -4.19
CA ALA A 341 29.92 15.30 -5.13
C ALA A 341 28.61 16.02 -5.50
N ASP A 342 28.64 17.35 -5.47
CA ASP A 342 27.46 18.18 -5.83
C ASP A 342 27.07 18.00 -7.29
N LYS A 343 28.06 17.73 -8.15
CA LYS A 343 27.84 17.40 -9.56
C LYS A 343 26.96 16.15 -9.68
N ASP A 344 27.31 15.07 -8.99
CA ASP A 344 26.53 13.84 -9.00
C ASP A 344 25.11 14.12 -8.51
N ILE A 345 24.93 14.83 -7.40
CA ILE A 345 23.60 15.19 -6.87
C ILE A 345 22.77 15.95 -7.91
N LEU A 346 23.38 16.88 -8.63
CA LEU A 346 22.73 17.65 -9.69
C LEU A 346 22.37 16.79 -10.91
N GLU A 347 23.28 15.92 -11.37
CA GLU A 347 23.01 14.94 -12.44
C GLU A 347 21.80 14.06 -12.10
N HIS A 348 21.64 13.73 -10.81
CA HIS A 348 20.52 12.96 -10.29
C HIS A 348 19.25 13.80 -10.08
N ILE A 349 19.21 15.10 -10.35
CA ILE A 349 17.96 15.90 -10.20
C ILE A 349 17.59 16.57 -11.53
N CYS A 350 18.59 17.15 -12.21
CA CYS A 350 18.47 17.85 -13.46
C CYS A 350 19.41 17.18 -14.49
N TYR A 351 18.82 16.53 -15.49
CA TYR A 351 19.60 15.88 -16.54
C TYR A 351 20.14 16.87 -17.57
N ASP A 352 19.45 18.00 -17.77
CA ASP A 352 19.86 19.04 -18.71
C ASP A 352 20.43 20.24 -17.96
N PHE A 353 21.76 20.30 -17.86
CA PHE A 353 22.47 21.44 -17.27
C PHE A 353 22.26 22.76 -18.00
N ARG A 354 21.67 22.75 -19.20
CA ARG A 354 21.30 23.97 -19.92
C ARG A 354 20.04 24.62 -19.35
N ASP A 355 19.25 23.89 -18.55
CA ASP A 355 18.05 24.41 -17.91
C ASP A 355 18.40 25.30 -16.71
N THR A 356 18.67 26.57 -16.99
CA THR A 356 19.02 27.58 -15.99
C THR A 356 17.93 27.78 -14.94
N GLN A 357 16.65 27.64 -15.31
CA GLN A 357 15.51 27.84 -14.41
C GLN A 357 15.47 26.78 -13.30
N MET A 358 15.65 25.51 -13.66
CA MET A 358 15.66 24.41 -12.68
C MET A 358 16.88 24.50 -11.75
N MET A 359 18.03 24.89 -12.30
CA MET A 359 19.27 25.07 -11.53
C MET A 359 19.17 26.25 -10.55
N GLU A 360 18.50 27.34 -10.92
CA GLU A 360 18.28 28.49 -10.05
C GLU A 360 17.39 28.14 -8.85
N LEU A 361 16.36 27.29 -9.05
CA LEU A 361 15.52 26.79 -7.95
C LEU A 361 16.27 25.88 -6.99
N LEU A 362 17.26 25.12 -7.46
CA LEU A 362 18.06 24.20 -6.64
C LEU A 362 19.19 24.90 -5.87
N ARG A 363 19.71 26.01 -6.39
CA ARG A 363 20.87 26.72 -5.82
C ARG A 363 20.74 27.02 -4.32
N PRO A 364 19.63 27.58 -3.79
CA PRO A 364 19.49 27.85 -2.36
C PRO A 364 19.59 26.58 -1.48
N SER A 365 19.13 25.44 -2.00
CA SER A 365 19.16 24.17 -1.28
C SER A 365 20.57 23.55 -1.24
N LEU A 366 21.40 23.82 -2.25
CA LEU A 366 22.83 23.44 -2.27
C LEU A 366 23.64 24.30 -1.29
N GLU A 367 23.41 25.62 -1.28
CA GLU A 367 24.07 26.55 -0.37
C GLU A 367 23.77 26.22 1.10
N GLU A 368 22.53 25.85 1.43
CA GLU A 368 22.13 25.43 2.79
C GLU A 368 22.93 24.20 3.28
N ALA A 369 23.25 23.27 2.38
CA ALA A 369 23.90 22.00 2.72
C ALA A 369 25.43 22.04 2.66
N PHE A 370 26.04 23.16 2.28
CA PHE A 370 27.50 23.30 2.13
C PHE A 370 28.30 22.91 3.38
N VAL A 371 27.71 23.08 4.57
CA VAL A 371 28.33 22.78 5.88
C VAL A 371 28.63 21.29 6.07
N ILE A 372 27.88 20.40 5.40
CA ILE A 372 27.99 18.95 5.57
C ILE A 372 28.48 18.35 4.26
N GLN A 373 29.74 17.90 4.21
CA GLN A 373 30.33 17.33 3.01
C GLN A 373 30.43 15.79 3.07
N ASN A 374 30.57 15.21 4.27
CA ASN A 374 30.79 13.77 4.46
C ASN A 374 29.52 12.96 4.72
N GLN A 375 29.42 11.76 4.17
CA GLN A 375 28.30 10.83 4.38
C GLN A 375 28.07 10.51 5.87
N GLN A 376 29.12 10.20 6.62
CA GLN A 376 28.99 9.88 8.06
C GLN A 376 28.47 11.06 8.88
N VAL A 377 28.80 12.30 8.48
CA VAL A 377 28.32 13.52 9.14
C VAL A 377 26.85 13.76 8.78
N ALA A 378 26.45 13.48 7.54
CA ALA A 378 25.05 13.52 7.12
C ALA A 378 24.19 12.49 7.88
N LEU A 379 24.67 11.26 8.05
CA LEU A 379 23.99 10.24 8.85
C LEU A 379 23.86 10.63 10.33
N ASP A 380 24.90 11.21 10.93
CA ASP A 380 24.80 11.75 12.30
C ASP A 380 23.80 12.91 12.40
N TYR A 381 23.73 13.77 11.37
CA TYR A 381 22.77 14.88 11.31
C TYR A 381 21.32 14.40 11.28
N ILE A 382 21.04 13.32 10.55
CA ILE A 382 19.71 12.66 10.52
C ILE A 382 19.45 11.96 11.86
N GLY A 383 20.41 11.20 12.38
CA GLY A 383 20.27 10.43 13.61
C GLY A 383 19.98 11.30 14.84
N LYS A 384 20.58 12.50 14.92
CA LYS A 384 20.29 13.51 15.97
C LYS A 384 18.83 13.98 16.01
N ARG A 385 18.10 13.85 14.88
CA ARG A 385 16.73 14.34 14.71
C ARG A 385 15.66 13.26 14.91
N GLY A 386 16.06 11.99 14.94
CA GLY A 386 15.16 10.87 15.15
C GLY A 386 15.35 10.16 16.50
N SER A 387 16.57 10.14 17.05
CA SER A 387 16.87 9.42 18.30
C SER A 387 16.64 10.25 19.57
N THR A 388 16.43 9.59 20.70
CA THR A 388 16.34 10.24 22.02
C THR A 388 17.69 10.87 22.40
N ILE A 389 17.62 11.98 23.14
CA ILE A 389 18.79 12.77 23.57
C ILE A 389 19.69 11.88 24.44
N GLY A 390 21.00 11.81 24.15
CA GLY A 390 22.00 11.07 24.96
C GLY A 390 22.61 9.81 24.34
N VAL A 391 22.17 9.39 23.14
CA VAL A 391 22.72 8.22 22.44
C VAL A 391 24.10 8.53 21.82
N THR A 392 25.04 7.58 21.83
CA THR A 392 26.39 7.76 21.22
C THR A 392 26.33 7.99 19.71
N ARG A 393 27.36 8.63 19.15
CA ARG A 393 27.43 8.98 17.71
C ARG A 393 27.24 7.75 16.81
N ASP A 394 27.89 6.64 17.14
CA ASP A 394 27.84 5.44 16.30
C ASP A 394 26.45 4.80 16.27
N LYS A 395 25.77 4.78 17.41
CA LYS A 395 24.38 4.30 17.49
C LYS A 395 23.44 5.18 16.69
N ARG A 396 23.65 6.51 16.67
CA ARG A 396 22.86 7.44 15.83
C ARG A 396 23.09 7.20 14.34
N ILE A 397 24.34 6.99 13.93
CA ILE A 397 24.69 6.68 12.54
C ILE A 397 24.04 5.36 12.12
N LYS A 398 24.14 4.31 12.95
CA LYS A 398 23.51 3.01 12.70
C LYS A 398 21.99 3.13 12.57
N TYR A 399 21.36 3.90 13.46
CA TYR A 399 19.92 4.16 13.42
C TYR A 399 19.50 4.92 12.14
N ALA A 400 20.24 5.97 11.76
CA ALA A 400 19.97 6.70 10.53
C ALA A 400 20.15 5.82 9.28
N LYS A 401 21.19 4.98 9.26
CA LYS A 401 21.41 4.00 8.19
C LYS A 401 20.26 3.01 8.10
N GLU A 402 19.73 2.53 9.22
CA GLU A 402 18.58 1.62 9.23
C GLU A 402 17.29 2.29 8.71
N ILE A 403 17.06 3.57 9.02
CA ILE A 403 15.91 4.33 8.47
C ILE A 403 16.01 4.44 6.95
N ILE A 404 17.16 4.85 6.43
CA ILE A 404 17.39 4.95 4.97
C ILE A 404 17.32 3.55 4.33
N GLN A 405 17.87 2.56 5.02
CA GLN A 405 17.83 1.11 4.79
C GLN A 405 16.43 0.55 4.51
N ARG A 406 15.57 0.66 5.52
CA ARG A 406 14.36 -0.14 5.64
C ARG A 406 13.08 0.67 5.56
N GLU A 407 13.13 1.95 5.92
CA GLU A 407 11.93 2.78 6.08
C GLU A 407 11.77 3.78 4.94
N MET A 408 12.85 4.32 4.38
CA MET A 408 12.81 5.16 3.18
C MET A 408 12.55 4.32 1.93
N LEU A 409 11.45 4.60 1.21
CA LEU A 409 11.09 3.98 -0.08
C LEU A 409 11.24 2.43 -0.11
N PRO A 410 10.57 1.69 0.80
CA PRO A 410 10.66 0.23 0.90
C PRO A 410 10.26 -0.53 -0.38
N HIS A 411 9.45 0.07 -1.26
CA HIS A 411 9.06 -0.55 -2.53
C HIS A 411 10.19 -0.63 -3.56
N VAL A 412 11.24 0.19 -3.42
CA VAL A 412 12.44 0.14 -4.28
C VAL A 412 13.40 -0.96 -3.82
N GLY A 413 13.38 -1.30 -2.54
CA GLY A 413 14.18 -2.37 -1.95
C GLY A 413 14.53 -2.11 -0.50
N THR A 414 14.65 -3.19 0.28
CA THR A 414 14.99 -3.17 1.71
C THR A 414 16.32 -3.88 2.01
N GLY A 415 16.94 -4.50 1.00
CA GLY A 415 18.22 -5.19 1.09
C GLY A 415 19.42 -4.25 1.27
N GLU A 416 20.57 -4.84 1.59
CA GLU A 416 21.86 -4.14 1.59
C GLU A 416 22.23 -3.72 0.15
N TYR A 417 22.95 -2.60 -0.02
CA TYR A 417 23.37 -2.04 -1.32
C TYR A 417 22.25 -1.48 -2.22
N CYS A 418 21.00 -1.43 -1.77
CA CYS A 418 19.90 -0.78 -2.51
C CYS A 418 19.88 0.77 -2.39
N GLU A 419 20.86 1.37 -1.70
CA GLU A 419 20.93 2.81 -1.45
C GLU A 419 21.02 3.64 -2.74
N THR A 420 21.77 3.15 -3.74
CA THR A 420 21.89 3.79 -5.06
C THR A 420 20.55 3.79 -5.80
N LYS A 421 19.85 2.65 -5.86
CA LYS A 421 18.50 2.54 -6.45
C LYS A 421 17.51 3.52 -5.82
N LYS A 422 17.59 3.70 -4.49
CA LYS A 422 16.74 4.65 -3.77
C LYS A 422 17.10 6.11 -4.08
N ALA A 423 18.39 6.42 -4.21
CA ALA A 423 18.81 7.75 -4.62
C ALA A 423 18.31 8.10 -6.03
N TYR A 424 18.35 7.13 -6.96
CA TYR A 424 17.79 7.31 -8.30
C TYR A 424 16.28 7.56 -8.27
N TYR A 425 15.50 6.83 -7.47
CA TYR A 425 14.06 7.08 -7.31
C TYR A 425 13.75 8.42 -6.62
N PHE A 426 14.61 8.83 -5.68
CA PHE A 426 14.47 10.11 -4.98
C PHE A 426 14.78 11.31 -5.90
N GLY A 427 15.79 11.16 -6.75
CA GLY A 427 16.20 12.04 -7.82
C GLY A 427 15.48 11.78 -9.15
N TYR A 428 16.23 11.72 -10.24
CA TYR A 428 15.91 11.52 -11.65
C TYR A 428 17.03 10.72 -12.34
N VAL A 429 16.69 9.92 -13.35
CA VAL A 429 17.66 9.35 -14.32
C VAL A 429 17.04 9.31 -15.72
N VAL A 430 17.80 9.73 -16.72
CA VAL A 430 17.59 9.30 -18.11
C VAL A 430 18.15 7.88 -18.20
N PRO A 431 17.37 6.83 -18.55
CA PRO A 431 18.02 5.63 -19.04
C PRO A 431 18.78 6.07 -20.29
N LEU A 432 20.09 5.86 -20.31
CA LEU A 432 20.96 6.12 -21.46
C LEU A 432 20.39 5.39 -22.69
N ILE A 433 19.43 6.01 -23.38
CA ILE A 433 19.10 5.74 -24.78
C ILE A 433 19.81 6.84 -25.56
N ASN A 434 21.13 6.79 -25.49
CA ASN A 434 22.05 7.44 -26.42
C ASN A 434 23.38 6.73 -26.18
N TYR A 435 23.55 5.56 -26.80
CA TYR A 435 24.69 5.23 -27.66
C TYR A 435 24.60 3.76 -28.13
N SER A 436 24.88 3.58 -29.42
CA SER A 436 25.15 2.37 -30.20
C SER A 436 24.04 1.31 -30.35
N SER A 437 23.51 1.26 -31.58
CA SER A 437 23.27 0.01 -32.31
C SER A 437 24.39 -1.00 -32.02
N ASP A 438 24.00 -2.25 -31.79
CA ASP A 438 24.87 -3.43 -31.53
C ASP A 438 25.19 -3.71 -30.06
N ILE A 439 24.22 -4.28 -29.33
CA ILE A 439 24.54 -5.23 -28.25
C ILE A 439 23.60 -6.44 -28.38
N THR A 440 24.21 -7.55 -28.80
CA THR A 440 23.66 -8.90 -28.77
C THR A 440 23.22 -9.30 -27.37
N ALA A 441 22.12 -10.05 -27.31
CA ALA A 441 21.49 -10.57 -26.11
C ALA A 441 22.50 -11.16 -25.10
N ASP A 442 22.74 -10.44 -24.00
CA ASP A 442 23.03 -10.99 -22.67
C ASP A 442 23.05 -9.86 -21.64
N SER A 443 21.86 -9.44 -21.19
CA SER A 443 21.73 -8.62 -19.98
C SER A 443 20.31 -8.67 -19.44
N PHE A 444 20.04 -9.65 -18.57
CA PHE A 444 18.84 -9.78 -17.75
C PHE A 444 18.63 -8.61 -16.75
N PHE A 445 19.54 -7.62 -16.75
CA PHE A 445 19.59 -6.51 -15.78
C PHE A 445 18.91 -5.21 -16.26
N LEU A 446 18.66 -5.06 -17.57
CA LEU A 446 18.19 -3.79 -18.15
C LEU A 446 16.69 -3.74 -18.49
N ARG A 447 15.97 -4.87 -18.52
CA ARG A 447 14.51 -4.87 -18.79
C ARG A 447 13.68 -4.42 -17.58
N ASP A 448 14.09 -4.74 -16.35
CA ASP A 448 13.35 -4.35 -15.14
C ASP A 448 13.51 -2.87 -14.77
N VAL A 449 14.56 -2.21 -15.26
CA VAL A 449 14.83 -0.79 -14.99
C VAL A 449 14.04 0.11 -15.96
N THR A 450 13.76 -0.34 -17.18
CA THR A 450 13.39 0.58 -18.26
C THR A 450 11.90 0.96 -18.31
N VAL A 451 10.97 0.11 -17.87
CA VAL A 451 9.53 0.43 -17.90
C VAL A 451 9.04 1.12 -16.62
N CYS A 452 9.73 0.93 -15.49
CA CYS A 452 9.34 1.46 -14.18
C CYS A 452 10.01 2.80 -13.84
N CYS A 453 11.13 3.15 -14.49
CA CYS A 453 11.91 4.36 -14.17
C CYS A 453 11.41 5.65 -14.83
N PHE A 454 10.71 5.61 -15.98
CA PHE A 454 10.37 6.84 -16.72
C PHE A 454 9.38 7.82 -16.04
N THR A 455 8.64 7.41 -14.99
CA THR A 455 7.50 8.20 -14.46
C THR A 455 7.59 8.58 -12.97
N ARG A 456 8.63 8.17 -12.23
CA ARG A 456 8.59 8.23 -10.75
C ARG A 456 9.88 8.77 -10.12
N TYR A 457 9.98 10.09 -10.18
CA TYR A 457 11.09 10.90 -9.65
C TYR A 457 10.54 12.02 -8.77
N ILE A 458 10.94 12.06 -7.50
CA ILE A 458 10.23 12.90 -6.51
C ILE A 458 10.59 14.37 -6.66
N ILE A 459 11.89 14.70 -6.66
CA ILE A 459 12.35 16.09 -6.71
C ILE A 459 12.14 16.69 -8.10
N HIS A 460 12.44 15.92 -9.15
CA HIS A 460 12.27 16.40 -10.52
C HIS A 460 10.80 16.72 -10.84
N ARG A 461 9.86 15.85 -10.45
CA ARG A 461 8.41 16.15 -10.62
C ARG A 461 7.97 17.37 -9.82
N LEU A 462 8.49 17.54 -8.61
CA LEU A 462 8.23 18.74 -7.81
C LEU A 462 8.67 19.99 -8.57
N LEU A 463 9.88 19.99 -9.14
CA LEU A 463 10.43 21.12 -9.90
C LEU A 463 9.64 21.40 -11.17
N LEU A 464 9.24 20.38 -11.93
CA LEU A 464 8.41 20.53 -13.13
C LEU A 464 7.07 21.21 -12.81
N CYS A 465 6.42 20.83 -11.70
CA CYS A 465 5.19 21.49 -11.25
C CYS A 465 5.42 22.91 -10.71
N THR A 466 6.61 23.23 -10.21
CA THR A 466 6.92 24.59 -9.74
C THR A 466 7.25 25.55 -10.87
N LEU A 467 7.74 25.03 -12.00
CA LEU A 467 7.99 25.77 -13.24
C LEU A 467 6.76 25.77 -14.16
N ASP A 468 5.61 25.26 -13.69
CA ASP A 468 4.37 25.10 -14.46
C ASP A 468 4.54 24.34 -15.79
N ARG A 469 5.59 23.51 -15.92
CA ARG A 469 5.81 22.63 -17.09
C ARG A 469 4.94 21.37 -17.07
N ARG A 470 4.43 21.03 -15.89
CA ARG A 470 3.49 19.93 -15.67
C ARG A 470 2.41 20.40 -14.69
N PRO A 471 1.12 20.10 -14.93
CA PRO A 471 0.06 20.42 -13.97
C PRO A 471 0.24 19.66 -12.65
N GLU A 472 -0.32 20.19 -11.57
CA GLU A 472 -0.44 19.45 -10.30
C GLU A 472 -1.25 18.17 -10.46
N ASP A 473 -0.97 17.18 -9.60
CA ASP A 473 -1.73 15.94 -9.61
C ASP A 473 -3.10 16.15 -8.95
N ASP A 474 -4.14 15.56 -9.54
CA ASP A 474 -5.48 15.57 -8.96
C ASP A 474 -5.63 14.49 -7.88
N ARG A 475 -6.08 14.93 -6.71
CA ARG A 475 -6.36 14.08 -5.55
C ARG A 475 -7.59 13.22 -5.78
N ASP A 476 -8.58 13.72 -6.50
CA ASP A 476 -9.90 13.09 -6.61
C ASP A 476 -9.99 12.14 -7.82
N HIS A 477 -9.03 12.20 -8.74
CA HIS A 477 -8.94 11.30 -9.90
C HIS A 477 -8.91 9.81 -9.49
N TYR A 478 -9.87 9.03 -9.99
CA TYR A 478 -10.13 7.67 -9.53
C TYR A 478 -9.02 6.66 -9.88
N ALA A 479 -8.26 6.88 -10.96
CA ALA A 479 -7.09 6.03 -11.27
C ALA A 479 -5.98 6.12 -10.19
N ASN A 480 -5.95 7.21 -9.42
CA ASN A 480 -5.03 7.40 -8.30
C ASN A 480 -5.54 6.74 -7.00
N LYS A 481 -6.73 6.12 -7.04
CA LYS A 481 -7.37 5.45 -5.91
C LYS A 481 -7.36 3.93 -6.12
N ARG A 482 -7.52 3.19 -5.04
CA ARG A 482 -7.63 1.73 -4.98
C ARG A 482 -8.74 1.36 -4.00
N LEU A 483 -9.33 0.20 -4.20
CA LEU A 483 -10.38 -0.32 -3.34
C LEU A 483 -9.84 -1.48 -2.50
N ASP A 484 -9.97 -1.36 -1.18
CA ASP A 484 -9.81 -2.48 -0.26
C ASP A 484 -11.15 -3.23 -0.19
N VAL A 485 -11.24 -4.36 -0.89
CA VAL A 485 -12.37 -5.31 -0.90
C VAL A 485 -12.26 -6.36 0.23
N ALA A 486 -13.26 -7.23 0.39
CA ALA A 486 -13.37 -8.18 1.50
C ALA A 486 -12.08 -9.00 1.76
N GLY A 487 -11.47 -9.57 0.73
CA GLY A 487 -10.25 -10.37 0.85
C GLY A 487 -9.07 -9.56 1.37
N SER A 488 -8.81 -8.39 0.79
CA SER A 488 -7.72 -7.51 1.25
C SER A 488 -7.91 -7.02 2.71
N LEU A 489 -9.16 -6.74 3.11
CA LEU A 489 -9.52 -6.32 4.47
C LEU A 489 -9.35 -7.45 5.48
N LEU A 490 -9.77 -8.67 5.12
CA LEU A 490 -9.62 -9.87 5.93
C LEU A 490 -8.16 -10.33 6.01
N GLY A 491 -7.39 -10.23 4.92
CA GLY A 491 -5.96 -10.51 4.88
C GLY A 491 -5.16 -9.61 5.82
N GLY A 492 -5.47 -8.30 5.84
CA GLY A 492 -4.88 -7.37 6.79
C GLY A 492 -5.20 -7.73 8.25
N LEU A 493 -6.45 -8.11 8.53
CA LEU A 493 -6.91 -8.49 9.87
C LEU A 493 -6.32 -9.82 10.33
N PHE A 494 -6.35 -10.86 9.48
CA PHE A 494 -5.82 -12.18 9.77
C PHE A 494 -4.32 -12.09 10.05
N ARG A 495 -3.55 -11.36 9.24
CA ARG A 495 -2.11 -11.15 9.49
C ARG A 495 -1.83 -10.51 10.85
N MET A 496 -2.64 -9.52 11.26
CA MET A 496 -2.50 -8.89 12.57
C MET A 496 -2.77 -9.89 13.72
N LEU A 497 -3.80 -10.71 13.58
CA LEU A 497 -4.18 -11.74 14.56
C LEU A 497 -3.15 -12.89 14.60
N PHE A 498 -2.62 -13.29 13.45
CA PHE A 498 -1.60 -14.32 13.33
C PHE A 498 -0.28 -13.86 13.95
N ARG A 499 0.18 -12.63 13.66
CA ARG A 499 1.33 -12.01 14.35
C ARG A 499 1.14 -11.91 15.86
N LYS A 500 -0.11 -11.78 16.35
CA LYS A 500 -0.40 -11.83 17.79
C LYS A 500 -0.28 -13.27 18.31
N LEU A 501 -0.82 -14.25 17.60
CA LEU A 501 -0.69 -15.67 17.93
C LEU A 501 0.78 -16.09 18.01
N THR A 502 1.62 -15.75 17.03
CA THR A 502 3.07 -16.04 17.02
C THR A 502 3.78 -15.44 18.26
N ARG A 503 3.40 -14.22 18.66
CA ARG A 503 3.94 -13.58 19.88
C ARG A 503 3.49 -14.28 21.17
N ASP A 504 2.23 -14.70 21.22
CA ASP A 504 1.68 -15.43 22.37
C ASP A 504 2.35 -16.81 22.51
N VAL A 505 2.55 -17.53 21.39
CA VAL A 505 3.28 -18.81 21.34
C VAL A 505 4.73 -18.61 21.78
N ARG A 506 5.44 -17.60 21.24
CA ARG A 506 6.81 -17.26 21.65
C ARG A 506 6.91 -17.01 23.16
N SER A 507 5.99 -16.22 23.71
CA SER A 507 5.97 -15.88 25.13
C SER A 507 5.66 -17.08 26.02
N TYR A 508 4.82 -18.02 25.56
CA TYR A 508 4.54 -19.27 26.27
C TYR A 508 5.75 -20.20 26.29
N VAL A 509 6.36 -20.41 25.12
CA VAL A 509 7.53 -21.30 24.98
C VAL A 509 8.71 -20.75 25.78
N GLN A 510 8.97 -19.44 25.75
CA GLN A 510 9.99 -18.81 26.59
C GLN A 510 9.77 -19.14 28.07
N LYS A 511 8.54 -18.96 28.58
CA LYS A 511 8.21 -19.30 29.98
C LYS A 511 8.39 -20.78 30.30
N CYS A 512 8.08 -21.69 29.38
CA CYS A 512 8.32 -23.12 29.60
C CYS A 512 9.82 -23.43 29.69
N VAL A 513 10.61 -22.85 28.78
CA VAL A 513 12.07 -23.00 28.74
C VAL A 513 12.72 -22.43 29.99
N ASP A 514 12.35 -21.22 30.42
CA ASP A 514 12.90 -20.57 31.62
C ASP A 514 12.58 -21.36 32.90
N ASN A 515 11.42 -22.03 32.95
CA ASN A 515 11.02 -22.87 34.07
C ASN A 515 11.50 -24.34 33.95
N GLY A 516 12.22 -24.70 32.88
CA GLY A 516 12.66 -26.08 32.63
C GLY A 516 11.52 -27.09 32.45
N LYS A 517 10.35 -26.66 31.97
CA LYS A 517 9.18 -27.51 31.71
C LYS A 517 9.11 -27.92 30.23
N ASP A 518 8.56 -29.09 29.96
CA ASP A 518 8.32 -29.56 28.60
C ASP A 518 7.35 -28.64 27.84
N VAL A 519 7.71 -28.34 26.58
CA VAL A 519 6.94 -27.47 25.70
C VAL A 519 5.83 -28.28 25.02
N ASN A 520 4.59 -28.08 25.47
CA ASN A 520 3.39 -28.61 24.82
C ASN A 520 2.76 -27.54 23.90
N LEU A 521 2.80 -27.79 22.59
CA LEU A 521 2.35 -26.83 21.57
C LEU A 521 0.82 -26.66 21.53
N GLN A 522 0.04 -27.67 21.92
CA GLN A 522 -1.43 -27.57 21.92
C GLN A 522 -1.92 -26.51 22.91
N PHE A 523 -1.24 -26.38 24.06
CA PHE A 523 -1.55 -25.34 25.04
C PHE A 523 -0.97 -23.96 24.67
N ALA A 524 0.11 -23.94 23.87
CA ALA A 524 0.72 -22.71 23.37
C ALA A 524 -0.22 -21.98 22.38
N ILE A 525 -0.87 -22.74 21.50
CA ILE A 525 -1.72 -22.21 20.43
C ILE A 525 -3.12 -21.92 20.98
N LYS A 526 -3.39 -20.64 21.24
CA LYS A 526 -4.70 -20.19 21.70
C LYS A 526 -5.65 -19.95 20.53
N ALA A 527 -6.48 -20.94 20.21
CA ALA A 527 -7.47 -20.86 19.14
C ALA A 527 -8.46 -19.68 19.25
N LYS A 528 -8.65 -19.17 20.47
CA LYS A 528 -9.49 -18.01 20.75
C LYS A 528 -8.98 -16.72 20.09
N THR A 529 -7.65 -16.57 19.92
CA THR A 529 -7.05 -15.34 19.40
C THR A 529 -7.54 -15.01 17.99
N ILE A 530 -7.52 -15.99 17.08
CA ILE A 530 -8.00 -15.82 15.70
C ILE A 530 -9.53 -15.79 15.69
N THR A 531 -10.17 -16.79 16.29
CA THR A 531 -11.63 -16.95 16.24
C THR A 531 -12.39 -15.74 16.79
N SER A 532 -12.01 -15.29 18.00
CA SER A 532 -12.67 -14.14 18.62
C SER A 532 -12.30 -12.82 17.96
N GLY A 533 -11.07 -12.69 17.43
CA GLY A 533 -10.62 -11.49 16.74
C GLY A 533 -11.38 -11.23 15.43
N LEU A 534 -11.52 -12.26 14.59
CA LEU A 534 -12.29 -12.18 13.35
C LEU A 534 -13.78 -11.94 13.65
N LYS A 535 -14.36 -12.72 14.58
CA LYS A 535 -15.76 -12.59 15.00
C LYS A 535 -16.07 -11.19 15.53
N TYR A 536 -15.22 -10.63 16.39
CA TYR A 536 -15.41 -9.29 16.97
C TYR A 536 -15.39 -8.20 15.91
N SER A 537 -14.39 -8.22 15.02
CA SER A 537 -14.21 -7.18 14.00
C SER A 537 -15.38 -7.18 13.01
N LEU A 538 -15.83 -8.36 12.58
CA LEU A 538 -17.00 -8.52 11.71
C LEU A 538 -18.32 -8.16 12.39
N ALA A 539 -18.49 -8.48 13.68
CA ALA A 539 -19.71 -8.19 14.41
C ALA A 539 -19.89 -6.69 14.70
N THR A 540 -18.82 -6.02 15.11
CA THR A 540 -18.84 -4.62 15.56
C THR A 540 -18.56 -3.61 14.45
N GLY A 541 -17.92 -4.03 13.35
CA GLY A 541 -17.46 -3.14 12.29
C GLY A 541 -16.24 -2.31 12.65
N ASN A 542 -15.56 -2.63 13.76
CA ASN A 542 -14.29 -2.02 14.16
C ASN A 542 -13.12 -2.85 13.63
N TRP A 543 -12.35 -2.27 12.70
CA TRP A 543 -11.19 -2.91 12.07
C TRP A 543 -9.89 -2.46 12.75
N GLY A 544 -9.30 -3.34 13.57
CA GLY A 544 -8.03 -3.09 14.26
C GLY A 544 -7.95 -3.70 15.66
N GLN A 545 -6.85 -3.42 16.37
CA GLN A 545 -6.77 -3.74 17.80
C GLN A 545 -7.74 -2.84 18.58
N ALA A 546 -8.57 -3.46 19.42
CA ALA A 546 -9.47 -2.73 20.31
C ALA A 546 -8.67 -1.69 21.13
N ASN A 547 -9.20 -0.46 21.16
CA ASN A 547 -8.62 0.70 21.87
C ASN A 547 -7.31 1.28 21.29
N ALA A 548 -6.92 0.93 20.06
CA ALA A 548 -5.79 1.57 19.37
C ALA A 548 -6.24 2.80 18.56
N ALA A 549 -5.43 3.87 18.58
CA ALA A 549 -5.60 5.04 17.73
C ALA A 549 -5.47 4.63 16.25
N GLY A 550 -6.50 4.92 15.44
CA GLY A 550 -6.55 4.56 14.02
C GLY A 550 -7.46 3.37 13.65
N THR A 551 -8.28 2.88 14.58
CA THR A 551 -9.31 1.87 14.29
C THR A 551 -10.31 2.42 13.25
N ARG A 552 -10.47 1.71 12.12
CA ARG A 552 -11.46 2.08 11.10
C ARG A 552 -12.83 1.54 11.52
N ALA A 553 -13.77 2.42 11.80
CA ALA A 553 -15.14 2.05 12.16
C ALA A 553 -16.05 2.02 10.92
N GLY A 554 -17.06 1.14 10.93
CA GLY A 554 -18.10 1.08 9.91
C GLY A 554 -17.75 0.27 8.66
N VAL A 555 -16.68 -0.54 8.73
CA VAL A 555 -16.24 -1.40 7.61
C VAL A 555 -17.20 -2.58 7.41
N SER A 556 -17.68 -3.17 8.51
CA SER A 556 -18.74 -4.19 8.51
C SER A 556 -20.07 -3.57 8.94
N GLN A 557 -21.13 -3.84 8.18
CA GLN A 557 -22.48 -3.32 8.42
C GLN A 557 -23.50 -4.46 8.42
N VAL A 558 -24.65 -4.27 9.06
CA VAL A 558 -25.76 -5.24 8.96
C VAL A 558 -26.34 -5.16 7.55
N LEU A 559 -26.50 -6.32 6.88
CA LEU A 559 -27.04 -6.36 5.54
C LEU A 559 -28.49 -5.80 5.51
N ASN A 560 -28.81 -5.04 4.47
CA ASN A 560 -30.13 -4.44 4.33
C ASN A 560 -31.01 -5.38 3.49
N ARG A 561 -32.05 -5.93 4.11
CA ARG A 561 -32.99 -6.89 3.52
C ARG A 561 -34.39 -6.31 3.22
N LEU A 562 -34.51 -4.98 3.15
CA LEU A 562 -35.82 -4.35 2.87
C LEU A 562 -36.40 -4.76 1.51
N THR A 563 -35.56 -4.81 0.47
CA THR A 563 -35.92 -5.23 -0.89
C THR A 563 -34.74 -5.94 -1.53
N TYR A 564 -34.99 -6.72 -2.60
CA TYR A 564 -33.93 -7.36 -3.37
C TYR A 564 -32.90 -6.36 -3.90
N ALA A 565 -33.36 -5.25 -4.47
CA ALA A 565 -32.50 -4.17 -4.96
C ALA A 565 -31.67 -3.51 -3.83
N SER A 566 -32.26 -3.35 -2.63
CA SER A 566 -31.55 -2.80 -1.47
C SER A 566 -30.39 -3.71 -1.03
N THR A 567 -30.57 -5.03 -1.08
CA THR A 567 -29.51 -6.00 -0.79
C THR A 567 -28.38 -5.89 -1.82
N LEU A 568 -28.70 -5.85 -3.11
CA LEU A 568 -27.70 -5.71 -4.18
C LEU A 568 -26.92 -4.40 -4.09
N SER A 569 -27.62 -3.27 -3.90
CA SER A 569 -27.01 -1.95 -3.70
C SER A 569 -26.07 -1.96 -2.48
N HIS A 570 -26.47 -2.62 -1.38
CA HIS A 570 -25.63 -2.70 -0.19
C HIS A 570 -24.35 -3.53 -0.41
N LEU A 571 -24.42 -4.65 -1.13
CA LEU A 571 -23.27 -5.52 -1.44
C LEU A 571 -22.24 -4.84 -2.35
N ARG A 572 -22.69 -3.90 -3.20
CA ARG A 572 -21.86 -3.16 -4.16
C ARG A 572 -21.44 -1.77 -3.67
N ARG A 573 -21.81 -1.39 -2.45
CA ARG A 573 -21.46 -0.09 -1.89
C ARG A 573 -19.96 0.01 -1.62
N LEU A 574 -19.43 1.21 -1.85
CA LEU A 574 -18.09 1.61 -1.42
C LEU A 574 -18.15 2.78 -0.45
N ASN A 575 -17.10 2.91 0.35
CA ASN A 575 -16.95 3.96 1.34
C ASN A 575 -15.64 4.70 1.11
N SER A 576 -15.74 6.01 0.86
CA SER A 576 -14.59 6.90 0.85
C SER A 576 -14.32 7.40 2.27
N PRO A 577 -13.14 7.13 2.87
CA PRO A 577 -12.84 7.49 4.24
C PRO A 577 -12.57 9.00 4.34
N ILE A 578 -13.64 9.79 4.36
CA ILE A 578 -13.61 11.24 4.56
C ILE A 578 -13.87 11.51 6.05
N GLY A 579 -13.10 12.43 6.63
CA GLY A 579 -13.34 12.89 8.00
C GLY A 579 -14.76 13.43 8.11
N ARG A 580 -15.50 12.98 9.13
CA ARG A 580 -16.86 13.48 9.41
C ARG A 580 -16.87 14.98 9.74
N GLU A 581 -15.72 15.48 10.17
CA GLU A 581 -15.48 16.87 10.56
C GLU A 581 -14.91 17.67 9.38
N GLY A 582 -15.79 18.26 8.58
CA GLY A 582 -15.41 19.22 7.53
C GLY A 582 -16.33 19.20 6.32
N LYS A 583 -16.82 20.39 5.94
CA LYS A 583 -17.56 20.61 4.68
C LYS A 583 -16.59 20.73 3.50
N LEU A 584 -15.82 19.68 3.22
CA LEU A 584 -15.00 19.62 2.01
C LEU A 584 -15.89 19.19 0.84
N ALA A 585 -16.19 20.13 -0.06
CA ALA A 585 -17.05 19.88 -1.21
C ALA A 585 -16.36 19.04 -2.29
N LYS A 586 -15.07 19.29 -2.58
CA LYS A 586 -14.35 18.66 -3.70
C LYS A 586 -14.42 17.11 -3.69
N PRO A 587 -14.11 16.41 -2.59
CA PRO A 587 -14.14 14.94 -2.58
C PRO A 587 -15.56 14.34 -2.68
N ARG A 588 -16.61 15.16 -2.50
CA ARG A 588 -18.03 14.75 -2.61
C ARG A 588 -18.61 15.03 -3.99
N GLN A 589 -17.93 15.83 -4.82
CA GLN A 589 -18.39 16.14 -6.17
C GLN A 589 -18.18 14.94 -7.09
N LEU A 590 -19.06 14.82 -8.09
CA LEU A 590 -18.87 13.86 -9.16
C LEU A 590 -17.64 14.28 -9.99
N HIS A 591 -16.67 13.38 -10.10
CA HIS A 591 -15.47 13.56 -10.90
C HIS A 591 -15.65 12.86 -12.26
N ASN A 592 -15.09 13.42 -13.34
CA ASN A 592 -15.21 12.85 -14.69
C ASN A 592 -14.66 11.42 -14.80
N SER A 593 -13.59 11.10 -14.04
CA SER A 593 -13.00 9.75 -13.99
C SER A 593 -13.91 8.70 -13.33
N HIS A 594 -15.09 9.06 -12.85
CA HIS A 594 -16.08 8.12 -12.33
C HIS A 594 -16.89 7.43 -13.45
N TRP A 595 -16.84 7.97 -14.67
CA TRP A 595 -17.58 7.43 -15.82
C TRP A 595 -17.24 5.96 -16.06
N GLY A 596 -18.28 5.14 -16.27
CA GLY A 596 -18.17 3.69 -16.48
C GLY A 596 -17.90 2.85 -15.22
N MET A 597 -17.50 3.46 -14.10
CA MET A 597 -17.11 2.74 -12.87
C MET A 597 -18.10 2.95 -11.72
N MET A 598 -18.65 4.16 -11.59
CA MET A 598 -19.52 4.56 -10.48
C MET A 598 -20.84 5.11 -10.99
N CYS A 599 -21.92 4.82 -10.27
CA CYS A 599 -23.22 5.39 -10.59
C CYS A 599 -23.24 6.89 -10.27
N PRO A 600 -23.56 7.78 -11.24
CA PRO A 600 -23.56 9.22 -11.01
C PRO A 600 -24.77 9.71 -10.20
N ALA A 601 -25.87 8.94 -10.17
CA ALA A 601 -27.12 9.32 -9.51
C ALA A 601 -27.27 8.74 -8.10
N GLU A 602 -26.77 7.51 -7.88
CA GLU A 602 -26.98 6.77 -6.63
C GLU A 602 -25.98 7.22 -5.56
N HIS A 603 -26.41 8.16 -4.71
CA HIS A 603 -25.69 8.60 -3.53
C HIS A 603 -26.66 8.90 -2.38
N GLN A 604 -26.18 8.78 -1.14
CA GLN A 604 -27.01 9.16 0.02
C GLN A 604 -27.20 10.67 0.04
N LYS A 605 -28.46 11.13 0.15
CA LYS A 605 -28.74 12.55 0.40
C LYS A 605 -28.19 12.91 1.78
N ASP A 606 -27.16 13.75 1.81
CA ASP A 606 -26.67 14.38 3.04
C ASP A 606 -27.85 15.16 3.66
N LYS A 607 -28.28 14.77 4.88
CA LYS A 607 -29.31 15.48 5.65
C LYS A 607 -28.76 16.73 6.33
#